data_AF-A0A349MW10-F1
#
_entry.id   AF-A0A349MW10-F1
#
_cell.length_a   1.000
_cell.length_b   1.000
_cell.length_c   1.000
_cell.angle_alpha   90.00
_cell.angle_beta   90.00
_cell.angle_gamma   90.00
#
_symmetry.space_group_name_H-M   'P 1'
#
loop_
_entity.id
_entity.type
_entity.pdbx_description
1 polymer ?
#
loop_
_entity_poly.entity_id
_entity_poly.type
_entity_poly.pdbx_seq_one_letter_code
_entity_poly.pdbx_strand_id
1 'polypeptide(L)'
;MNQTQLSTEAQLTQQAFAFVTHPSNSRVLYGVLKRLNVRQTDAYFEDALSEGRLIYVAVFKDYLLKFGQYDAATLRRYAYQRLYWRLLDWLRANTRRLSHQSELTDFVVSAYSTTESLITDTEHHDLFTRLNAFCTPHEKRLLSLLLDDQLTLTQVAATLNVSRPTLYKHRARLAAKLKRHFPEHF
;
A
#
# COMPACT_ATOMS: atom_id res chain seq x y z
N MET A 1 -43.82 10.54 12.48
CA MET A 1 -42.51 10.34 13.16
C MET A 1 -41.42 10.88 12.25
N ASN A 2 -40.32 11.44 12.79
CA ASN A 2 -39.04 11.71 12.08
C ASN A 2 -38.61 13.17 11.80
N GLN A 3 -38.90 14.15 12.65
CA GLN A 3 -38.07 15.38 12.67
C GLN A 3 -37.27 15.46 13.96
N THR A 4 -37.90 15.19 15.10
CA THR A 4 -37.26 15.21 16.42
C THR A 4 -36.17 14.14 16.57
N GLN A 5 -36.37 12.93 16.02
CA GLN A 5 -35.38 11.85 16.10
C GLN A 5 -34.16 12.09 15.19
N LEU A 6 -34.35 12.65 13.99
CA LEU A 6 -33.24 13.02 13.10
C LEU A 6 -32.37 14.12 13.70
N SER A 7 -32.97 15.11 14.36
CA SER A 7 -32.22 16.18 15.03
C SER A 7 -31.36 15.66 16.18
N THR A 8 -31.86 14.68 16.96
CA THR A 8 -31.11 14.11 18.10
C THR A 8 -29.93 13.25 17.63
N GLU A 9 -30.09 12.47 16.57
CA GLU A 9 -29.00 11.65 16.04
C GLU A 9 -27.88 12.49 15.41
N ALA A 10 -28.23 13.55 14.68
CA ALA A 10 -27.26 14.48 14.13
C ALA A 10 -26.45 15.18 15.23
N GLN A 11 -27.12 15.63 16.29
CA GLN A 11 -26.47 16.25 17.46
C GLN A 11 -25.52 15.28 18.17
N LEU A 12 -25.95 14.04 18.41
CA LEU A 12 -25.11 13.00 19.01
C LEU A 12 -23.86 12.72 18.15
N THR A 13 -24.03 12.70 16.83
CA THR A 13 -22.92 12.49 15.89
C THR A 13 -21.93 13.64 15.96
N GLN A 14 -22.41 14.88 15.96
CA GLN A 14 -21.56 16.07 16.07
C GLN A 14 -20.80 16.09 17.42
N GLN A 15 -21.48 15.76 18.52
CA GLN A 15 -20.85 15.64 19.84
C GLN A 15 -19.76 14.56 19.86
N ALA A 16 -20.03 13.40 19.25
CA ALA A 16 -19.06 12.32 19.13
C ALA A 16 -17.82 12.76 18.35
N PHE A 17 -18.00 13.41 17.19
CA PHE A 17 -16.89 13.94 16.41
C PHE A 17 -16.09 14.98 17.19
N ALA A 18 -16.75 15.94 17.84
CA ALA A 18 -16.09 16.95 18.67
C ALA A 18 -15.27 16.31 19.80
N PHE A 19 -15.79 15.26 20.43
CA PHE A 19 -15.05 14.53 21.46
C PHE A 19 -13.82 13.82 20.88
N VAL A 20 -13.96 13.13 19.75
CA VAL A 20 -12.90 12.31 19.15
C VAL A 20 -11.77 13.17 18.55
N THR A 21 -12.09 14.31 17.96
CA THR A 21 -11.09 15.22 17.36
C THR A 21 -10.32 16.04 18.41
N HIS A 22 -10.86 16.16 19.62
CA HIS A 22 -10.20 16.88 20.70
C HIS A 22 -8.79 16.30 20.99
N PRO A 23 -7.72 17.12 21.11
CA PRO A 23 -6.33 16.66 21.21
C PRO A 23 -6.05 15.65 22.33
N SER A 24 -6.76 15.73 23.46
CA SER A 24 -6.60 14.80 24.57
C SER A 24 -7.19 13.41 24.29
N ASN A 25 -8.24 13.35 23.49
CA ASN A 25 -8.95 12.10 23.20
C ASN A 25 -8.42 11.43 21.94
N SER A 26 -7.99 12.21 20.94
CA SER A 26 -7.35 11.70 19.72
C SER A 26 -6.06 10.93 20.01
N ARG A 27 -5.34 11.27 21.09
CA ARG A 27 -4.17 10.51 21.58
C ARG A 27 -4.46 9.04 21.85
N VAL A 28 -5.70 8.69 22.25
CA VAL A 28 -6.11 7.29 22.46
C VAL A 28 -6.01 6.51 21.14
N LEU A 29 -6.48 7.10 20.05
CA LEU A 29 -6.41 6.48 18.72
C LEU A 29 -4.95 6.29 18.27
N TYR A 30 -4.11 7.31 18.39
CA TYR A 30 -2.69 7.18 18.05
C TYR A 30 -1.98 6.12 18.91
N GLY A 31 -2.35 6.00 20.20
CA GLY A 31 -1.84 4.95 21.07
C GLY A 31 -2.26 3.54 20.63
N VAL A 32 -3.48 3.40 20.11
CA VAL A 32 -3.97 2.13 19.55
C VAL A 32 -3.24 1.81 18.23
N LEU A 33 -3.13 2.77 17.31
CA LEU A 33 -2.40 2.59 16.04
C LEU A 33 -0.95 2.17 16.28
N LYS A 34 -0.27 2.83 17.23
CA LYS A 34 1.08 2.45 17.65
C LYS A 34 1.15 1.02 18.17
N ARG A 35 0.16 0.59 18.97
CA ARG A 35 0.09 -0.80 19.48
C ARG A 35 -0.17 -1.82 18.38
N LEU A 36 -0.89 -1.43 17.33
CA LEU A 36 -1.12 -2.24 16.12
C LEU A 36 0.06 -2.18 15.14
N ASN A 37 1.16 -1.50 15.50
CA ASN A 37 2.35 -1.31 14.69
C ASN A 37 2.09 -0.56 13.36
N VAL A 38 1.06 0.29 13.32
CA VAL A 38 0.77 1.19 12.21
C VAL A 38 1.52 2.50 12.43
N ARG A 39 2.45 2.82 11.54
CA ARG A 39 3.37 3.97 11.64
C ARG A 39 2.96 5.05 10.65
N GLN A 40 3.32 6.30 10.94
CA GLN A 40 3.07 7.44 10.03
C GLN A 40 3.75 7.30 8.66
N THR A 41 4.77 6.46 8.56
CA THR A 41 5.48 6.14 7.32
C THR A 41 4.75 5.12 6.45
N ASP A 42 3.76 4.42 6.99
CA ASP A 42 3.05 3.38 6.26
C ASP A 42 2.06 4.02 5.28
N ALA A 43 2.01 3.53 4.04
CA ALA A 43 1.16 4.09 2.99
C ALA A 43 -0.34 4.12 3.35
N TYR A 44 -0.79 3.19 4.22
CA TYR A 44 -2.17 3.07 4.68
C TYR A 44 -2.43 3.77 6.02
N PHE A 45 -1.49 4.59 6.51
CA PHE A 45 -1.63 5.27 7.80
C PHE A 45 -2.85 6.20 7.84
N GLU A 46 -3.02 7.05 6.82
CA GLU A 46 -4.14 8.01 6.76
C GLU A 46 -5.49 7.30 6.67
N ASP A 47 -5.54 6.15 5.98
CA ASP A 47 -6.73 5.30 5.91
C ASP A 47 -7.06 4.71 7.28
N ALA A 48 -6.05 4.13 7.96
CA ALA A 48 -6.22 3.57 9.30
C ALA A 48 -6.61 4.64 10.33
N LEU A 49 -6.10 5.87 10.19
CA LEU A 49 -6.45 7.00 11.04
C LEU A 49 -7.90 7.43 10.82
N SER A 50 -8.32 7.54 9.56
CA SER A 50 -9.68 7.92 9.18
C SER A 50 -10.69 6.87 9.64
N GLU A 51 -10.44 5.60 9.35
CA GLU A 51 -11.25 4.47 9.83
C GLU A 51 -11.30 4.44 11.36
N GLY A 52 -10.15 4.64 12.02
CA GLY A 52 -10.06 4.68 13.47
C GLY A 52 -10.93 5.78 14.09
N ARG A 53 -11.06 6.95 13.45
CA ARG A 53 -11.96 8.02 13.90
C ARG A 53 -13.43 7.61 13.77
N LEU A 54 -13.81 6.97 12.67
CA LEU A 54 -15.18 6.47 12.46
C LEU A 54 -15.55 5.42 13.52
N ILE A 55 -14.64 4.46 13.77
CA ILE A 55 -14.80 3.47 14.82
C ILE A 55 -14.95 4.15 16.18
N TYR A 56 -14.15 5.17 16.47
CA TYR A 56 -14.22 5.88 17.75
C TYR A 56 -15.57 6.59 17.93
N VAL A 57 -16.08 7.25 16.88
CA VAL A 57 -17.41 7.86 16.90
C VAL A 57 -18.48 6.81 17.20
N ALA A 58 -18.42 5.64 16.56
CA ALA A 58 -19.36 4.55 16.84
C ALA A 58 -19.24 4.05 18.29
N VAL A 59 -18.01 3.90 18.81
CA VAL A 59 -17.77 3.47 20.20
C VAL A 59 -18.28 4.49 21.21
N PHE A 60 -18.16 5.79 20.92
CA PHE A 60 -18.71 6.87 21.75
C PHE A 60 -20.24 6.80 21.80
N LYS A 61 -20.88 6.65 20.63
CA LYS A 61 -22.34 6.48 20.55
C LYS A 61 -22.82 5.24 21.30
N ASP A 62 -22.18 4.10 21.09
CA ASP A 62 -22.47 2.83 21.79
C ASP A 62 -22.37 3.01 23.32
N TYR A 63 -21.36 3.75 23.77
CA TYR A 63 -21.15 4.02 25.19
C TYR A 63 -22.28 4.89 25.76
N LEU A 64 -22.61 5.99 25.09
CA LEU A 64 -23.70 6.87 25.53
C LEU A 64 -25.06 6.19 25.52
N LEU A 65 -25.35 5.36 24.53
CA LEU A 65 -26.59 4.57 24.50
C LEU A 65 -26.68 3.59 25.67
N LYS A 66 -25.54 3.06 26.12
CA LYS A 66 -25.49 2.08 27.21
C LYS A 66 -25.51 2.70 28.61
N PHE A 67 -24.85 3.84 28.80
CA PHE A 67 -24.63 4.44 30.13
C PHE A 67 -25.31 5.80 30.32
N GLY A 68 -25.88 6.40 29.27
CA GLY A 68 -26.61 7.67 29.29
C GLY A 68 -25.75 8.92 29.46
N GLN A 69 -24.69 8.84 30.26
CA GLN A 69 -23.72 9.91 30.49
C GLN A 69 -22.30 9.39 30.32
N TYR A 70 -21.33 10.29 30.15
CA TYR A 70 -19.93 9.93 30.06
C TYR A 70 -19.05 10.80 30.94
N ASP A 71 -18.07 10.16 31.57
CA ASP A 71 -16.85 10.82 32.00
C ASP A 71 -15.77 10.58 30.92
N ALA A 72 -15.00 11.62 30.61
CA ALA A 72 -13.99 11.54 29.56
C ALA A 72 -12.91 10.51 29.88
N ALA A 73 -12.51 10.34 31.14
CA ALA A 73 -11.45 9.39 31.50
C ALA A 73 -11.92 7.93 31.42
N THR A 74 -13.12 7.63 31.91
CA THR A 74 -13.72 6.29 31.79
C THR A 74 -14.00 5.92 30.33
N LEU A 75 -14.53 6.86 29.54
CA LEU A 75 -14.79 6.63 28.13
C LEU A 75 -13.50 6.37 27.36
N ARG A 76 -12.41 7.11 27.62
CA ARG A 76 -11.11 6.84 26.98
C ARG A 76 -10.61 5.42 27.26
N ARG A 77 -10.72 4.94 28.51
CA ARG A 77 -10.32 3.55 28.86
C ARG A 77 -11.18 2.52 28.14
N TYR A 78 -12.49 2.73 28.13
CA TYR A 78 -13.43 1.88 27.41
C TYR A 78 -13.15 1.85 25.90
N ALA A 79 -12.92 3.03 25.33
CA ALA A 79 -12.70 3.20 23.90
C ALA A 79 -11.38 2.57 23.46
N TYR A 80 -10.31 2.68 24.25
CA TYR A 80 -9.01 2.09 23.91
C TYR A 80 -9.11 0.60 23.58
N GLN A 81 -9.80 -0.18 24.42
CA GLN A 81 -9.96 -1.62 24.20
C GLN A 81 -10.80 -1.89 22.95
N ARG A 82 -11.95 -1.23 22.78
CA ARG A 82 -12.82 -1.46 21.62
C ARG A 82 -12.19 -1.01 20.30
N LEU A 83 -11.48 0.12 20.30
CA LEU A 83 -10.73 0.62 19.16
C LEU A 83 -9.69 -0.40 18.71
N TYR A 84 -8.92 -0.96 19.64
CA TYR A 84 -7.92 -1.98 19.32
C TYR A 84 -8.55 -3.18 18.59
N TRP A 85 -9.66 -3.71 19.10
CA TRP A 85 -10.29 -4.90 18.52
C TRP A 85 -10.86 -4.61 17.14
N ARG A 86 -11.63 -3.52 17.01
CA ARG A 86 -12.28 -3.16 15.74
C ARG A 86 -11.25 -2.79 14.66
N LEU A 87 -10.20 -2.04 15.00
CA LEU A 87 -9.12 -1.72 14.06
C LEU A 87 -8.30 -2.96 13.68
N LEU A 88 -8.04 -3.87 14.62
CA LEU A 88 -7.36 -5.13 14.33
C LEU A 88 -8.18 -5.98 13.34
N ASP A 89 -9.49 -6.07 13.56
CA ASP A 89 -10.37 -6.81 12.66
C ASP A 89 -10.44 -6.16 11.27
N TRP A 90 -10.48 -4.84 11.20
CA TRP A 90 -10.40 -4.09 9.95
C TRP A 90 -9.08 -4.36 9.21
N LEU A 91 -7.93 -4.27 9.90
CA LEU A 91 -6.62 -4.56 9.32
C LEU A 91 -6.57 -6.00 8.78
N ARG A 92 -7.03 -6.98 9.57
CA ARG A 92 -7.08 -8.39 9.14
C ARG A 92 -7.98 -8.60 7.92
N ALA A 93 -9.12 -7.91 7.85
CA ALA A 93 -10.00 -7.96 6.69
C ALA A 93 -9.33 -7.35 5.46
N ASN A 94 -8.63 -6.24 5.62
CA ASN A 94 -7.92 -5.58 4.53
C ASN A 94 -6.74 -6.43 4.04
N THR A 95 -5.97 -7.05 4.94
CA THR A 95 -4.91 -8.01 4.59
C THR A 95 -5.48 -9.21 3.82
N ARG A 96 -6.59 -9.80 4.27
CA ARG A 96 -7.24 -10.90 3.53
C ARG A 96 -7.69 -10.46 2.14
N ARG A 97 -8.26 -9.27 2.01
CA ARG A 97 -8.69 -8.72 0.73
C ARG A 97 -7.49 -8.53 -0.20
N LEU A 98 -6.39 -7.96 0.31
CA LEU A 98 -5.14 -7.79 -0.44
C LEU A 98 -4.51 -9.14 -0.83
N SER A 99 -4.57 -10.17 0.02
CA SER A 99 -4.07 -11.51 -0.32
C SER A 99 -4.93 -12.24 -1.35
N HIS A 100 -6.20 -11.88 -1.49
CA HIS A 100 -7.12 -12.42 -2.49
C HIS A 100 -7.21 -11.57 -3.76
N GLN A 101 -6.71 -10.34 -3.71
CA GLN A 101 -6.38 -9.60 -4.91
C GLN A 101 -5.14 -10.26 -5.49
N SER A 102 -5.30 -10.98 -6.61
CA SER A 102 -4.16 -11.33 -7.45
C SER A 102 -3.33 -10.06 -7.63
N GLU A 103 -2.02 -10.15 -7.40
CA GLU A 103 -1.11 -9.08 -7.79
C GLU A 103 -1.53 -8.66 -9.19
N LEU A 104 -1.91 -7.39 -9.34
CA LEU A 104 -2.08 -6.80 -10.65
C LEU A 104 -0.68 -6.90 -11.26
N THR A 105 -0.44 -7.98 -11.99
CA THR A 105 0.70 -8.10 -12.88
C THR A 105 0.61 -6.88 -13.78
N ASP A 106 1.72 -6.19 -14.05
CA ASP A 106 1.78 -4.94 -14.81
C ASP A 106 0.95 -4.96 -16.12
N PHE A 107 0.70 -6.17 -16.65
CA PHE A 107 -0.24 -6.46 -17.71
C PHE A 107 -1.65 -5.87 -17.54
N VAL A 108 -2.23 -5.89 -16.33
CA VAL A 108 -3.61 -5.41 -16.09
C VAL A 108 -3.65 -3.89 -15.91
N VAL A 109 -2.63 -3.28 -15.33
CA VAL A 109 -2.55 -1.81 -15.14
C VAL A 109 -2.20 -1.09 -16.46
N SER A 110 -1.40 -1.73 -17.31
CA SER A 110 -1.12 -1.25 -18.68
C SER A 110 -2.38 -1.12 -19.53
N ALA A 111 -3.37 -2.01 -19.35
CA ALA A 111 -4.61 -2.01 -20.12
C ALA A 111 -5.55 -0.82 -19.80
N TYR A 112 -5.41 -0.18 -18.64
CA TYR A 112 -6.30 0.91 -18.19
C TYR A 112 -5.62 2.28 -18.06
N SER A 113 -4.29 2.36 -18.15
CA SER A 113 -3.51 3.61 -18.05
C SER A 113 -3.25 4.26 -19.41
N THR A 114 -4.26 4.36 -20.27
CA THR A 114 -4.10 5.05 -21.57
C THR A 114 -4.56 6.50 -21.43
N THR A 115 -3.65 7.41 -21.03
CA THR A 115 -3.61 8.81 -21.53
C THR A 115 -2.39 9.59 -21.05
N GLU A 116 -1.75 9.24 -19.93
CA GLU A 116 -0.68 10.09 -19.33
C GLU A 116 0.75 9.53 -19.44
N SER A 117 0.92 8.26 -19.86
CA SER A 117 2.23 7.56 -19.97
C SER A 117 2.97 7.79 -21.29
N LEU A 118 2.36 8.42 -22.30
CA LEU A 118 2.93 8.45 -23.66
C LEU A 118 4.20 9.31 -23.79
N ILE A 119 4.43 10.25 -22.89
CA ILE A 119 5.58 11.18 -22.99
C ILE A 119 6.85 10.54 -22.42
N THR A 120 6.74 9.74 -21.35
CA THR A 120 7.90 9.06 -20.73
C THR A 120 8.27 7.75 -21.45
N ASP A 121 7.30 7.11 -22.13
CA ASP A 121 7.53 5.87 -22.86
C ASP A 121 8.39 6.05 -24.13
N THR A 122 8.46 7.26 -24.68
CA THR A 122 9.18 7.49 -25.96
C THR A 122 10.70 7.40 -25.79
N GLU A 123 11.26 7.93 -24.68
CA GLU A 123 12.72 7.92 -24.44
C GLU A 123 13.23 6.52 -24.04
N HIS A 124 12.46 5.79 -23.23
CA HIS A 124 12.81 4.43 -22.81
C HIS A 124 12.66 3.40 -23.94
N HIS A 125 11.64 3.56 -24.80
CA HIS A 125 11.45 2.70 -25.97
C HIS A 125 12.59 2.85 -26.98
N ASP A 126 13.08 4.08 -27.17
CA ASP A 126 14.22 4.36 -28.05
C ASP A 126 15.51 3.72 -27.54
N LEU A 127 15.78 3.82 -26.23
CA LEU A 127 16.95 3.18 -25.63
C LEU A 127 16.86 1.66 -25.74
N PHE A 128 15.71 1.05 -25.41
CA PHE A 128 15.52 -0.40 -25.51
C PHE A 128 15.64 -0.91 -26.94
N THR A 129 15.14 -0.16 -27.92
CA THR A 129 15.27 -0.47 -29.35
C THR A 129 16.73 -0.42 -29.81
N ARG A 130 17.48 0.60 -29.38
CA ARG A 130 18.92 0.72 -29.67
C ARG A 130 19.72 -0.39 -28.98
N LEU A 131 19.43 -0.72 -27.72
CA LEU A 131 20.08 -1.82 -26.99
C LEU A 131 19.84 -3.17 -27.70
N ASN A 132 18.59 -3.42 -28.12
CA ASN A 132 18.22 -4.62 -28.83
C ASN A 132 18.87 -4.75 -30.21
N ALA A 133 19.29 -3.67 -30.87
CA ALA A 133 19.97 -3.75 -32.16
C ALA A 133 21.36 -4.43 -32.05
N PHE A 134 22.05 -4.26 -30.91
CA PHE A 134 23.42 -4.76 -30.72
C PHE A 134 23.53 -6.07 -29.94
N CYS A 135 22.48 -6.44 -29.20
CA CYS A 135 22.43 -7.69 -28.43
C CYS A 135 22.22 -8.91 -29.34
N THR A 136 22.91 -10.01 -29.04
CA THR A 136 22.63 -11.32 -29.67
C THR A 136 21.26 -11.85 -29.21
N PRO A 137 20.61 -12.79 -29.93
CA PRO A 137 19.29 -13.31 -29.55
C PRO A 137 19.25 -13.86 -28.11
N HIS A 138 20.35 -14.49 -27.66
CA HIS A 138 20.51 -14.97 -26.29
C HIS A 138 20.64 -13.82 -25.28
N GLU A 139 21.38 -12.76 -25.62
CA GLU A 139 21.53 -11.56 -24.79
C GLU A 139 20.23 -10.74 -24.69
N LYS A 140 19.44 -10.66 -25.77
CA LYS A 140 18.12 -10.01 -25.74
C LYS A 140 17.18 -10.71 -24.78
N ARG A 141 17.16 -12.05 -24.83
CA ARG A 141 16.36 -12.89 -23.92
C ARG A 141 16.83 -12.77 -22.48
N LEU A 142 18.13 -12.66 -22.24
CA LEU A 142 18.67 -12.37 -20.91
C LEU A 142 18.29 -10.97 -20.43
N LEU A 143 18.41 -9.94 -21.28
CA LEU A 143 18.07 -8.57 -20.96
C LEU A 143 16.58 -8.42 -20.61
N SER A 144 15.70 -9.04 -21.39
CA SER A 144 14.26 -9.02 -21.12
C SER A 144 13.91 -9.70 -19.79
N LEU A 145 14.59 -10.81 -19.44
CA LEU A 145 14.38 -11.52 -18.18
C LEU A 145 15.01 -10.81 -16.97
N LEU A 146 15.99 -9.93 -17.17
CA LEU A 146 16.63 -9.14 -16.11
C LEU A 146 15.91 -7.82 -15.83
N LEU A 147 15.12 -7.33 -16.79
CA LEU A 147 14.26 -6.14 -16.64
C LEU A 147 12.86 -6.50 -16.10
N ASP A 148 12.59 -7.78 -15.92
CA ASP A 148 11.39 -8.29 -15.27
C ASP A 148 11.63 -8.36 -13.75
N ASP A 149 11.09 -7.37 -13.02
CA ASP A 149 11.28 -7.21 -11.57
C ASP A 149 10.68 -8.37 -10.74
N GLN A 150 9.92 -9.28 -11.37
CA GLN A 150 9.31 -10.43 -10.71
C GLN A 150 10.23 -11.68 -10.68
N LEU A 151 11.36 -11.66 -11.40
CA LEU A 151 12.24 -12.82 -11.50
C LEU A 151 13.48 -12.69 -10.62
N THR A 152 13.60 -13.61 -9.65
CA THR A 152 14.88 -13.77 -8.94
C THR A 152 15.94 -14.32 -9.89
N LEU A 153 17.20 -13.98 -9.67
CA LEU A 153 18.36 -14.51 -10.45
C LEU A 153 18.39 -16.04 -10.55
N THR A 154 17.78 -16.74 -9.58
CA THR A 154 17.60 -18.20 -9.58
C THR A 154 16.62 -18.65 -10.64
N GLN A 155 15.49 -17.95 -10.76
CA GLN A 155 14.45 -18.24 -11.74
C GLN A 155 14.93 -17.86 -13.14
N VAL A 156 15.63 -16.73 -13.30
CA VAL A 156 16.26 -16.35 -14.58
C VAL A 156 17.23 -17.44 -15.07
N ALA A 157 18.05 -17.99 -14.17
CA ALA A 157 18.97 -19.10 -14.50
C ALA A 157 18.21 -20.35 -14.97
N ALA A 158 17.11 -20.70 -14.27
CA ALA A 158 16.27 -21.84 -14.64
C ALA A 158 15.56 -21.64 -15.98
N THR A 159 15.01 -20.45 -16.23
CA THR A 159 14.30 -20.08 -17.47
C THR A 159 15.23 -20.08 -18.69
N LEU A 160 16.49 -19.71 -18.50
CA LEU A 160 17.52 -19.78 -19.54
C LEU A 160 18.16 -21.17 -19.64
N ASN A 161 17.81 -22.10 -18.76
CA ASN A 161 18.41 -23.44 -18.65
C ASN A 161 19.94 -23.40 -18.48
N VAL A 162 20.43 -22.45 -17.68
CA VAL A 162 21.85 -22.15 -17.49
C VAL A 162 22.17 -22.15 -16.00
N SER A 163 23.35 -22.63 -15.60
CA SER A 163 23.77 -22.60 -14.20
C SER A 163 24.01 -21.16 -13.69
N ARG A 164 23.76 -20.91 -12.41
CA ARG A 164 24.01 -19.60 -11.77
C ARG A 164 25.40 -19.00 -12.07
N PRO A 165 26.53 -19.75 -12.02
CA PRO A 165 27.85 -19.21 -12.36
C PRO A 165 27.95 -18.74 -13.81
N THR A 166 27.27 -19.43 -14.72
CA THR A 166 27.25 -19.10 -16.15
C THR A 166 26.34 -17.88 -16.41
N LEU A 167 25.24 -17.74 -15.67
CA LEU A 167 24.41 -16.53 -15.70
C LEU A 167 25.21 -15.28 -15.29
N TYR A 168 26.02 -15.36 -14.22
CA TYR A 168 26.88 -14.25 -13.82
C TYR A 168 27.91 -13.87 -14.90
N LYS A 169 28.49 -14.86 -15.60
CA LYS A 169 29.40 -14.61 -16.75
C LYS A 169 28.67 -13.93 -17.91
N HIS A 170 27.45 -14.35 -18.22
CA HIS A 170 26.64 -13.70 -19.27
C HIS A 170 26.26 -12.27 -18.89
N ARG A 171 25.89 -12.02 -17.63
CA ARG A 171 25.59 -10.68 -17.13
C ARG A 171 26.80 -9.76 -17.20
N ALA A 172 27.99 -10.26 -16.83
CA ALA A 172 29.23 -9.50 -16.91
C ALA A 172 29.59 -9.15 -18.37
N ARG A 173 29.41 -10.09 -19.31
CA ARG A 173 29.62 -9.83 -20.75
C ARG A 173 28.62 -8.82 -21.30
N LEU A 174 27.35 -8.93 -20.91
CA LEU A 174 26.30 -7.99 -21.28
C LEU A 174 26.64 -6.59 -20.77
N ALA A 175 26.99 -6.45 -19.49
CA ALA A 175 27.38 -5.18 -18.88
C ALA A 175 28.62 -4.55 -19.56
N ALA A 176 29.64 -5.34 -19.88
CA ALA A 176 30.82 -4.86 -20.61
C ALA A 176 30.48 -4.36 -22.02
N LYS A 177 29.53 -5.03 -22.69
CA LYS A 177 29.05 -4.63 -24.02
C LYS A 177 28.22 -3.35 -23.95
N LEU A 178 27.35 -3.23 -22.95
CA LEU A 178 26.56 -2.02 -22.71
C LEU A 178 27.46 -0.81 -22.41
N LYS A 179 28.47 -0.98 -21.55
CA LYS A 179 29.44 0.08 -21.24
C LYS A 179 30.24 0.56 -22.46
N ARG A 180 30.54 -0.35 -23.41
CA ARG A 180 31.26 -0.02 -24.64
C ARG A 180 30.42 0.78 -25.64
N HIS A 181 29.12 0.47 -25.73
CA HIS A 181 28.23 1.06 -26.73
C HIS A 181 27.45 2.27 -26.20
N PHE A 182 27.30 2.42 -24.88
CA PHE A 182 26.57 3.50 -24.22
C PHE A 182 27.36 4.05 -23.01
N PRO A 183 28.52 4.70 -23.25
CA PRO A 183 29.35 5.26 -22.15
C PRO A 183 28.69 6.44 -21.43
N GLU A 184 27.73 7.13 -22.07
CA GLU A 184 27.04 8.31 -21.54
C GLU A 184 26.12 8.01 -20.32
N HIS A 185 25.82 6.73 -20.06
CA HIS A 185 24.86 6.29 -19.05
C HIS A 185 25.48 5.48 -17.89
N PHE A 186 26.82 5.43 -17.81
CA PHE A 186 27.58 4.71 -16.77
C PHE A 186 28.76 5.53 -16.24
#